data_AF-A0A6P6NV41-F1
#
_entry.id   AF-A0A6P6NV41-F1
#
_cell.length_a   1.000
_cell.length_b   1.000
_cell.length_c   1.000
_cell.angle_alpha   90.00
_cell.angle_beta   90.00
_cell.angle_gamma   90.00
#
_symmetry.space_group_name_H-M   'P 1'
#
loop_
_entity.id
_entity.type
_entity.pdbx_description
1 polymer ?
#
loop_
_entity_poly.entity_id
_entity_poly.type
_entity_poly.pdbx_seq_one_letter_code
_entity_poly.pdbx_strand_id
1 'polypeptide(L)'
;MLTLFSNVIADLVIRVAKDKFGAIQSEYQKVIYYEIGFVVCTALGLLFTLLLPLVGLLFCLCRCCDNCGGEMHQRQRKNADCLRGLLTTLLLTTTFIITAGVLCAYAANQNLSSQLKSMRSLVKSNLKDLHTFANQTPAQIDYLISQYGTVKHHVLYDLDNVGLLLGGSIHEELGKDVQPALNAALSMTGTMRDTKDALEIVSLTLDTLQEGTVKLQANLSLVRGSLSSALNDPVCTEKHSTEICQNIHSTLPRLDIAANYSSLPDVTNQLDKVNDVLKTDLGQIVKKGFASFNDTPTLVRDQTRNIVEGVKVLLDDIGSNITSFTKLFPVQSSVTNFSKMISHTHSQIEDIYPQVDQMDFYRWICCVTLCCMVVLILTFNFLGLLCGILGFDRHSTPTTRGCVSNTGGNLLMAGVGFSFLFSWVLMGVITVLFLVGGNLEKLVCEPFQTRQLFKVLDTPNLVNSAWRNFIPGYLYNDPEMDLTAYSLYSNCKDNRGIYSALHLDKIFNISAFFNTSVVSGSRLSSGEQANYN
;
A
#
# COMPACT_ATOMS: atom_id res chain seq x y z
N MET A 1 14.08 1.39 28.38
CA MET A 1 13.26 0.38 27.70
C MET A 1 14.02 -0.85 27.28
N LEU A 2 15.21 -0.84 26.69
CA LEU A 2 16.02 -2.06 26.59
C LEU A 2 16.78 -2.40 27.86
N THR A 3 17.12 -1.46 28.74
CA THR A 3 17.49 -1.78 30.13
C THR A 3 16.27 -2.09 30.97
N LEU A 4 15.07 -1.60 30.61
CA LEU A 4 13.83 -2.00 31.28
C LEU A 4 13.33 -3.35 30.73
N PHE A 5 13.52 -3.69 29.46
CA PHE A 5 13.27 -5.01 28.86
C PHE A 5 14.42 -5.95 29.16
N SER A 6 15.66 -5.50 29.31
CA SER A 6 16.78 -6.35 29.75
C SER A 6 16.71 -6.57 31.25
N ASN A 7 16.34 -5.57 32.05
CA ASN A 7 16.05 -5.77 33.48
C ASN A 7 14.72 -6.44 33.69
N VAL A 8 13.68 -6.26 32.86
CA VAL A 8 12.43 -7.02 32.94
C VAL A 8 12.65 -8.41 32.37
N ILE A 9 13.37 -8.65 31.28
CA ILE A 9 13.72 -10.01 30.84
C ILE A 9 14.67 -10.64 31.85
N ALA A 10 15.60 -9.93 32.47
CA ALA A 10 16.43 -10.48 33.54
C ALA A 10 15.60 -10.74 34.80
N ASP A 11 14.74 -9.82 35.23
CA ASP A 11 13.86 -9.94 36.40
C ASP A 11 12.67 -10.89 36.13
N LEU A 12 12.32 -11.14 34.86
CA LEU A 12 11.32 -12.10 34.39
C LEU A 12 11.98 -13.43 34.08
N VAL A 13 13.23 -13.51 33.67
CA VAL A 13 14.01 -14.75 33.70
C VAL A 13 14.26 -15.13 35.15
N ILE A 14 14.51 -14.17 36.04
CA ILE A 14 14.67 -14.40 37.48
C ILE A 14 13.31 -14.72 38.11
N ARG A 15 12.21 -14.02 37.81
CA ARG A 15 10.87 -14.31 38.35
C ARG A 15 10.24 -15.53 37.71
N VAL A 16 10.39 -15.78 36.43
CA VAL A 16 9.98 -17.05 35.79
C VAL A 16 10.88 -18.15 36.24
N ALA A 17 12.18 -17.94 36.46
CA ALA A 17 12.97 -18.89 37.21
C ALA A 17 12.44 -19.00 38.64
N LYS A 18 12.01 -17.96 39.34
CA LYS A 18 11.53 -18.06 40.74
C LYS A 18 10.14 -18.68 40.86
N ASP A 19 9.28 -18.49 39.87
CA ASP A 19 7.87 -18.86 39.81
C ASP A 19 7.72 -20.20 39.09
N LYS A 20 8.54 -20.48 38.07
CA LYS A 20 8.84 -21.87 37.69
C LYS A 20 9.53 -22.56 38.84
N PHE A 21 10.61 -22.08 39.48
CA PHE A 21 11.23 -22.78 40.62
C PHE A 21 10.25 -22.97 41.79
N GLY A 22 9.34 -22.02 42.03
CA GLY A 22 8.29 -22.08 43.04
C GLY A 22 7.16 -23.06 42.67
N ALA A 23 6.73 -23.11 41.41
CA ALA A 23 5.79 -24.11 40.90
C ALA A 23 6.46 -25.49 40.71
N ILE A 24 7.74 -25.53 40.38
CA ILE A 24 8.64 -26.70 40.31
C ILE A 24 8.87 -27.25 41.71
N GLN A 25 8.80 -26.42 42.76
CA GLN A 25 8.83 -26.90 44.14
C GLN A 25 7.66 -27.85 44.44
N SER A 26 6.56 -27.75 43.68
CA SER A 26 5.42 -28.68 43.73
C SER A 26 5.53 -29.88 42.76
N GLU A 27 6.47 -29.85 41.82
CA GLU A 27 6.73 -30.87 40.77
C GLU A 27 8.23 -31.26 40.73
N TYR A 28 8.83 -31.47 41.92
CA TYR A 28 10.27 -31.71 42.11
C TYR A 28 10.79 -32.92 41.29
N GLN A 29 9.93 -33.89 40.99
CA GLN A 29 10.31 -35.10 40.24
C GLN A 29 10.59 -34.85 38.74
N LYS A 30 9.89 -33.90 38.09
CA LYS A 30 10.09 -33.65 36.64
C LYS A 30 11.36 -32.86 36.35
N VAL A 31 11.78 -31.98 37.26
CA VAL A 31 12.99 -31.17 37.11
C VAL A 31 14.25 -31.95 37.44
N ILE A 32 14.19 -32.83 38.46
CA ILE A 32 15.28 -33.78 38.72
C ILE A 32 15.52 -34.69 37.51
N TYR A 33 14.47 -35.23 36.89
CA TYR A 33 14.62 -36.08 35.69
C TYR A 33 15.26 -35.36 34.50
N TYR A 34 14.98 -34.06 34.36
CA TYR A 34 15.53 -33.23 33.30
C TYR A 34 16.99 -32.83 33.54
N GLU A 35 17.33 -32.50 34.79
CA GLU A 35 18.70 -32.11 35.15
C GLU A 35 19.64 -33.29 35.41
N ILE A 36 19.13 -34.51 35.64
CA ILE A 36 19.98 -35.70 35.84
C ILE A 36 21.00 -35.86 34.71
N GLY A 37 20.62 -35.60 33.46
CA GLY A 37 21.54 -35.65 32.33
C GLY A 37 22.70 -34.65 32.46
N PHE A 38 22.40 -33.41 32.85
CA PHE A 38 23.42 -32.38 33.09
C PHE A 38 24.31 -32.74 34.28
N VAL A 39 23.71 -33.16 35.40
CA VAL A 39 24.44 -33.55 36.62
C VAL A 39 25.38 -34.71 36.34
N VAL A 40 24.93 -35.75 35.63
CA VAL A 40 25.76 -36.92 35.28
C VAL A 40 26.91 -36.51 34.35
N CYS A 41 26.63 -35.75 33.29
CA CYS A 41 27.67 -35.28 32.37
C CYS A 41 28.70 -34.36 33.07
N THR A 42 28.24 -33.46 33.93
CA THR A 42 29.12 -32.59 34.72
C THR A 42 29.96 -33.40 35.71
N ALA A 43 29.38 -34.38 36.39
CA ALA A 43 30.12 -35.25 37.30
C ALA A 43 31.20 -36.07 36.56
N LEU A 44 30.87 -36.61 35.38
CA LEU A 44 31.84 -37.32 34.52
C LEU A 44 32.94 -36.39 34.00
N GLY A 45 32.59 -35.17 33.59
CA GLY A 45 33.54 -34.15 33.16
C GLY A 45 34.51 -33.75 34.26
N LEU A 46 34.00 -33.46 35.47
CA LEU A 46 34.82 -33.15 36.64
C LEU A 46 35.71 -34.32 37.06
N LEU A 47 35.18 -35.54 37.05
CA LEU A 47 35.96 -36.74 37.33
C LEU A 47 37.11 -36.88 36.33
N PHE A 48 36.86 -36.66 35.03
CA PHE A 48 37.90 -36.68 34.01
C PHE A 48 38.93 -35.58 34.22
N THR A 49 38.51 -34.35 34.52
CA THR A 49 39.40 -33.22 34.81
C THR A 49 40.33 -33.48 35.99
N LEU A 50 39.89 -34.24 37.01
CA LEU A 50 40.70 -34.62 38.17
C LEU A 50 41.56 -35.86 37.94
N LEU A 51 41.01 -36.92 37.35
CA LEU A 51 41.72 -38.19 37.16
C LEU A 51 42.81 -38.09 36.09
N LEU A 52 42.57 -37.36 35.00
CA LEU A 52 43.52 -37.31 33.88
C LEU A 52 44.91 -36.75 34.25
N PRO A 53 45.05 -35.62 34.98
CA PRO A 53 46.36 -35.15 35.41
C PRO A 53 47.00 -36.08 36.44
N LEU A 54 46.20 -36.75 37.28
CA LEU A 54 46.70 -37.70 38.27
C LEU A 54 47.27 -38.96 37.59
N VAL A 55 46.55 -39.51 36.61
CA VAL A 55 47.03 -40.63 35.77
C VAL A 55 48.25 -40.21 34.94
N GLY A 56 48.25 -38.99 34.39
CA GLY A 56 49.40 -38.45 33.66
C GLY A 56 50.66 -38.33 34.53
N LEU A 57 50.52 -37.88 35.78
CA LEU A 57 51.61 -37.78 36.74
C LEU A 57 52.12 -39.17 37.15
N LEU A 58 51.22 -40.11 37.46
CA LEU A 58 51.59 -41.50 37.75
C LEU A 58 52.29 -42.16 36.57
N PHE A 59 51.79 -41.96 35.34
CA PHE A 59 52.41 -42.48 34.13
C PHE A 59 53.81 -41.87 33.91
N CYS A 60 53.97 -40.57 34.14
CA CYS A 60 55.26 -39.89 34.05
C CYS A 60 56.27 -40.45 35.06
N LEU A 61 55.88 -40.59 36.34
CA LEU A 61 56.72 -41.18 37.39
C LEU A 61 57.08 -42.64 37.09
N CYS A 62 56.11 -43.46 36.70
CA CYS A 62 56.35 -44.85 36.30
C CYS A 62 57.32 -44.94 35.11
N ARG A 63 57.21 -44.02 34.15
CA ARG A 63 58.11 -43.95 32.98
C ARG A 63 59.52 -43.47 33.35
N CYS A 64 59.67 -42.57 34.33
CA CYS A 64 60.96 -42.16 34.87
C CYS A 64 61.66 -43.27 35.69
N CYS A 65 60.91 -44.24 36.22
CA CYS A 65 61.43 -45.44 36.89
C CYS A 65 61.56 -46.63 35.94
N ASP A 66 61.82 -46.39 34.65
CA ASP A 66 61.97 -47.37 33.55
C ASP A 66 60.76 -48.29 33.28
N ASN A 67 59.66 -48.17 34.03
CA ASN A 67 58.41 -48.91 33.80
C ASN A 67 57.52 -48.20 32.76
N CYS A 68 56.36 -48.76 32.40
CA CYS A 68 55.43 -48.14 31.44
C CYS A 68 56.08 -47.72 30.09
N GLY A 69 56.99 -48.55 29.59
CA GLY A 69 57.70 -48.32 28.32
C GLY A 69 58.90 -47.37 28.43
N GLY A 70 59.45 -47.16 29.62
CA GLY A 70 60.70 -46.42 29.88
C GLY A 70 61.96 -47.23 29.54
N GLU A 71 61.95 -48.55 29.78
CA GLU A 71 63.06 -49.49 29.52
C GLU A 71 63.46 -49.62 28.03
N MET A 72 62.68 -49.01 27.11
CA MET A 72 62.86 -49.02 25.64
C MET A 72 63.07 -50.40 24.99
N HIS A 73 62.82 -51.49 25.74
CA HIS A 73 63.04 -52.86 25.29
C HIS A 73 61.77 -53.47 24.66
N GLN A 74 61.80 -53.77 23.36
CA GLN A 74 60.65 -54.33 22.63
C GLN A 74 60.69 -55.86 22.59
N ARG A 75 59.88 -56.51 23.44
CA ARG A 75 59.69 -57.97 23.42
C ARG A 75 58.79 -58.36 22.24
N GLN A 76 59.33 -59.01 21.21
CA GLN A 76 58.54 -59.48 20.06
C GLN A 76 57.54 -60.57 20.50
N ARG A 77 56.25 -60.23 20.49
CA ARG A 77 55.13 -61.18 20.69
C ARG A 77 54.70 -61.80 19.35
N LYS A 78 54.19 -63.04 19.36
CA LYS A 78 53.73 -63.77 18.16
C LYS A 78 52.70 -63.02 17.29
N ASN A 79 51.92 -62.09 17.87
CA ASN A 79 50.87 -61.32 17.17
C ASN A 79 51.18 -59.81 17.05
N ALA A 80 52.45 -59.41 17.15
CA ALA A 80 52.84 -57.99 17.23
C ALA A 80 52.40 -57.15 16.00
N ASP A 81 52.43 -57.70 14.80
CA ASP A 81 52.09 -56.97 13.56
C ASP A 81 50.59 -56.69 13.45
N CYS A 82 49.73 -57.65 13.82
CA CYS A 82 48.28 -57.46 13.84
C CYS A 82 47.86 -56.43 14.90
N LEU A 83 48.45 -56.49 16.10
CA LEU A 83 48.19 -55.51 17.17
C LEU A 83 48.64 -54.11 16.77
N ARG A 84 49.80 -53.97 16.11
CA ARG A 84 50.29 -52.69 15.61
C ARG A 84 49.39 -52.12 14.52
N GLY A 85 48.94 -52.98 13.59
CA GLY A 85 47.95 -52.62 12.58
C GLY A 85 46.66 -52.09 13.21
N LEU A 86 46.08 -52.82 14.17
CA LEU A 86 44.87 -52.43 14.89
C LEU A 86 45.02 -51.10 15.65
N LEU A 87 46.11 -50.91 16.37
CA LEU A 87 46.35 -49.66 17.11
C LEU A 87 46.56 -48.46 16.17
N THR A 88 47.21 -48.69 15.03
CA THR A 88 47.43 -47.66 14.00
C THR A 88 46.10 -47.26 13.36
N THR A 89 45.24 -48.22 13.02
CA THR A 89 43.92 -47.92 12.44
C THR A 89 43.01 -47.23 13.44
N LEU A 90 42.99 -47.65 14.71
CA LEU A 90 42.23 -46.98 15.78
C LEU A 90 42.73 -45.55 16.01
N LEU A 91 44.05 -45.33 16.06
CA LEU A 91 44.60 -43.99 16.22
C LEU A 91 44.26 -43.10 15.02
N LEU A 92 44.34 -43.65 13.80
CA LEU A 92 43.97 -42.91 12.60
C LEU A 92 42.48 -42.54 12.59
N THR A 93 41.57 -43.46 12.90
CA THR A 93 40.13 -43.19 12.91
C THR A 93 39.75 -42.17 13.98
N THR A 94 40.29 -42.29 15.20
CA THR A 94 40.08 -41.29 16.26
C THR A 94 40.63 -39.92 15.87
N THR A 95 41.81 -39.85 15.23
CA THR A 95 42.40 -38.59 14.74
C THR A 95 41.50 -37.90 13.71
N PHE A 96 40.87 -38.66 12.80
CA PHE A 96 39.89 -38.09 11.85
C PHE A 96 38.62 -37.59 12.56
N ILE A 97 38.09 -38.32 13.54
CA ILE A 97 36.91 -37.90 14.31
C ILE A 97 37.19 -36.57 15.04
N ILE A 98 38.35 -36.46 15.70
CA ILE A 98 38.76 -35.23 16.39
C ILE A 98 38.94 -34.09 15.38
N THR A 99 39.52 -34.36 14.20
CA THR A 99 39.66 -33.37 13.12
C THR A 99 38.30 -32.82 12.69
N ALA A 100 37.30 -33.68 12.47
CA ALA A 100 35.94 -33.24 12.15
C ALA A 100 35.35 -32.38 13.27
N GLY A 101 35.54 -32.79 14.53
CA GLY A 101 35.09 -32.02 15.69
C GLY A 101 35.68 -30.60 15.76
N VAL A 102 36.98 -30.45 15.52
CA VAL A 102 37.64 -29.13 15.50
C VAL A 102 37.14 -28.25 14.35
N LEU A 103 36.94 -28.82 13.16
CA LEU A 103 36.37 -28.10 12.02
C LEU A 103 34.96 -27.60 12.32
N CYS A 104 34.11 -28.45 12.91
CA CYS A 104 32.77 -28.06 13.35
C CYS A 104 32.82 -26.96 14.41
N ALA A 105 33.70 -27.07 15.41
CA ALA A 105 33.87 -26.07 16.46
C ALA A 105 34.31 -24.72 15.89
N TYR A 106 35.29 -24.71 14.98
CA TYR A 106 35.75 -23.50 14.32
C TYR A 106 34.66 -22.86 13.45
N ALA A 107 33.94 -23.66 12.65
CA ALA A 107 32.84 -23.18 11.82
C ALA A 107 31.70 -22.61 12.67
N ALA A 108 31.34 -23.28 13.77
CA ALA A 108 30.34 -22.79 14.71
C ALA A 108 30.75 -21.48 15.37
N ASN A 109 32.02 -21.36 15.78
CA ASN A 109 32.58 -20.14 16.36
C ASN A 109 32.50 -18.94 15.40
N GLN A 110 32.82 -19.17 14.13
CA GLN A 110 32.77 -18.14 13.09
C GLN A 110 31.32 -17.77 12.73
N ASN A 111 30.43 -18.77 12.64
CA ASN A 111 29.02 -18.53 12.37
C ASN A 111 28.35 -17.73 13.49
N LEU A 112 28.66 -18.00 14.76
CA LEU A 112 28.09 -17.22 15.86
C LEU A 112 28.46 -15.73 15.77
N SER A 113 29.74 -15.41 15.50
CA SER A 113 30.17 -14.02 15.29
C SER A 113 29.52 -13.36 14.06
N SER A 114 29.31 -14.09 12.96
CA SER A 114 28.64 -13.54 11.77
C SER A 114 27.14 -13.29 12.03
N GLN A 115 26.46 -14.19 12.73
CA GLN A 115 25.06 -14.04 13.09
C GLN A 115 24.84 -12.86 14.05
N LEU A 116 25.75 -12.62 15.01
CA LEU A 116 25.68 -11.45 15.89
C LEU A 116 25.74 -10.13 15.10
N LYS A 117 26.62 -10.03 14.10
CA LYS A 117 26.70 -8.86 13.21
C LYS A 117 25.42 -8.66 12.39
N SER A 118 24.88 -9.75 11.84
CA SER A 118 23.62 -9.74 11.09
C SER A 118 22.44 -9.27 11.96
N MET A 119 22.32 -9.84 13.17
CA MET A 119 21.31 -9.46 14.16
C MET A 119 21.37 -7.96 14.48
N ARG A 120 22.57 -7.41 14.70
CA ARG A 120 22.76 -5.97 14.94
C ARG A 120 22.25 -5.11 13.80
N SER A 121 22.60 -5.47 12.56
CA SER A 121 22.13 -4.76 11.36
C SER A 121 20.61 -4.79 11.26
N LEU A 122 20.01 -5.96 11.49
CA LEU A 122 18.57 -6.16 11.43
C LEU A 122 17.82 -5.36 12.51
N VAL A 123 18.29 -5.41 13.75
CA VAL A 123 17.72 -4.63 14.86
C VAL A 123 17.83 -3.13 14.58
N LYS A 124 18.98 -2.66 14.08
CA LYS A 124 19.18 -1.25 13.71
C LYS A 124 18.22 -0.82 12.59
N SER A 125 18.09 -1.61 11.53
CA SER A 125 17.17 -1.31 10.42
C SER A 125 15.73 -1.28 10.90
N ASN A 126 15.29 -2.33 11.59
CA ASN A 126 13.90 -2.45 12.04
C ASN A 126 13.50 -1.32 13.00
N LEU A 127 14.38 -0.92 13.92
CA LEU A 127 14.10 0.21 14.82
C LEU A 127 14.08 1.54 14.08
N LYS A 128 14.95 1.72 13.09
CA LYS A 128 14.93 2.90 12.23
C LYS A 128 13.63 2.98 11.42
N ASP A 129 13.17 1.86 10.88
CA ASP A 129 11.93 1.79 10.12
C ASP A 129 10.72 2.08 11.02
N LEU A 130 10.71 1.52 12.24
CA LEU A 130 9.66 1.77 13.22
C LEU A 130 9.63 3.23 13.69
N HIS A 131 10.80 3.84 13.89
CA HIS A 131 10.93 5.27 14.21
C HIS A 131 10.46 6.16 13.04
N THR A 132 10.82 5.79 11.82
CA THR A 132 10.39 6.50 10.60
C THR A 132 8.88 6.41 10.44
N PHE A 133 8.31 5.23 10.61
CA PHE A 133 6.87 5.02 10.64
C PHE A 133 6.19 5.93 11.67
N ALA A 134 6.64 5.87 12.93
CA ALA A 134 6.08 6.72 13.99
C ALA A 134 6.17 8.22 13.64
N ASN A 135 7.30 8.72 13.15
CA ASN A 135 7.43 10.14 12.87
C ASN A 135 6.69 10.60 11.59
N GLN A 136 6.55 9.72 10.59
CA GLN A 136 5.93 10.08 9.31
C GLN A 136 4.41 9.92 9.31
N THR A 137 3.84 8.99 10.09
CA THR A 137 2.39 8.76 10.11
C THR A 137 1.57 10.03 10.42
N PRO A 138 1.90 10.85 11.45
CA PRO A 138 1.14 12.09 11.71
C PRO A 138 1.19 13.06 10.52
N ALA A 139 2.37 13.27 9.94
CA ALA A 139 2.56 14.16 8.80
C ALA A 139 1.79 13.69 7.54
N GLN A 140 1.72 12.37 7.32
CA GLN A 140 0.93 11.80 6.23
C GLN A 140 -0.57 11.98 6.44
N ILE A 141 -1.05 11.87 7.68
CA ILE A 141 -2.44 12.14 8.04
C ILE A 141 -2.78 13.61 7.76
N ASP A 142 -1.95 14.54 8.25
CA ASP A 142 -2.11 15.98 8.00
C ASP A 142 -2.11 16.32 6.49
N TYR A 143 -1.22 15.68 5.73
CA TYR A 143 -1.19 15.81 4.28
C TYR A 143 -2.51 15.37 3.64
N LEU A 144 -3.04 14.19 3.99
CA LEU A 144 -4.31 13.69 3.44
C LEU A 144 -5.49 14.61 3.78
N ILE A 145 -5.52 15.19 4.99
CA ILE A 145 -6.54 16.16 5.40
C ILE A 145 -6.43 17.44 4.57
N SER A 146 -5.20 17.92 4.32
CA SER A 146 -4.99 19.09 3.45
C SER A 146 -5.50 18.84 2.03
N GLN A 147 -5.31 17.63 1.50
CA GLN A 147 -5.82 17.24 0.18
C GLN A 147 -7.35 17.20 0.12
N TYR A 148 -8.01 16.78 1.20
CA TYR A 148 -9.48 16.86 1.29
C TYR A 148 -9.97 18.31 1.16
N GLY A 149 -9.27 19.28 1.76
CA GLY A 149 -9.56 20.71 1.60
C GLY A 149 -9.53 21.16 0.15
N THR A 150 -8.52 20.74 -0.61
CA THR A 150 -8.39 21.03 -2.05
C THR A 150 -9.52 20.41 -2.86
N VAL A 151 -9.82 19.13 -2.63
CA VAL A 151 -10.91 18.41 -3.33
C VAL A 151 -12.25 19.06 -3.03
N LYS A 152 -12.52 19.38 -1.76
CA LYS A 152 -13.73 20.09 -1.35
C LYS A 152 -13.85 21.44 -2.05
N HIS A 153 -12.76 22.20 -2.14
CA HIS A 153 -12.78 23.49 -2.81
C HIS A 153 -13.14 23.37 -4.30
N HIS A 154 -12.56 22.40 -5.01
CA HIS A 154 -12.91 22.12 -6.40
C HIS A 154 -14.38 21.72 -6.57
N VAL A 155 -14.89 20.83 -5.72
CA VAL A 155 -16.30 20.42 -5.77
C VAL A 155 -17.23 21.60 -5.48
N LEU A 156 -16.91 22.44 -4.49
CA LEU A 156 -17.69 23.65 -4.20
C LEU A 156 -17.69 24.62 -5.38
N TYR A 157 -16.53 24.81 -6.02
CA TYR A 157 -16.40 25.64 -7.21
C TYR A 157 -17.28 25.13 -8.36
N ASP A 158 -17.27 23.82 -8.64
CA ASP A 158 -18.10 23.24 -9.69
C ASP A 158 -19.60 23.35 -9.35
N LEU A 159 -19.97 23.14 -8.09
CA LEU A 159 -21.35 23.30 -7.60
C LEU A 159 -21.84 24.75 -7.67
N ASP A 160 -20.99 25.73 -7.35
CA ASP A 160 -21.30 27.16 -7.51
C ASP A 160 -21.50 27.55 -8.97
N ASN A 161 -20.81 26.86 -9.87
CA ASN A 161 -20.88 27.08 -11.32
C ASN A 161 -21.80 26.09 -12.05
N VAL A 162 -22.67 25.35 -11.34
CA VAL A 162 -23.55 24.33 -11.93
C VAL A 162 -24.43 24.89 -13.06
N GLY A 163 -24.87 26.15 -12.97
CA GLY A 163 -25.64 26.80 -14.03
C GLY A 163 -24.85 26.94 -15.32
N LEU A 164 -23.56 27.25 -15.25
CA LEU A 164 -22.69 27.36 -16.42
C LEU A 164 -22.24 25.99 -16.93
N LEU A 165 -21.84 25.10 -16.02
CA LEU A 165 -21.32 23.77 -16.40
C LEU A 165 -22.45 22.88 -16.92
N LEU A 166 -23.44 22.58 -16.09
CA LEU A 166 -24.56 21.71 -16.47
C LEU A 166 -25.53 22.46 -17.39
N GLY A 167 -25.92 23.68 -17.01
CA GLY A 167 -26.88 24.45 -17.81
C GLY A 167 -26.31 24.96 -19.13
N GLY A 168 -25.01 25.25 -19.21
CA GLY A 168 -24.33 25.54 -20.47
C GLY A 168 -24.24 24.32 -21.38
N SER A 169 -23.90 23.14 -20.85
CA SER A 169 -23.93 21.90 -21.66
C SER A 169 -25.33 21.55 -22.15
N ILE A 170 -26.37 21.76 -21.33
CA ILE A 170 -27.77 21.57 -21.75
C ILE A 170 -28.12 22.59 -22.85
N HIS A 171 -27.76 23.86 -22.68
CA HIS A 171 -27.99 24.90 -23.68
C HIS A 171 -27.29 24.58 -25.01
N GLU A 172 -26.03 24.13 -24.96
CA GLU A 172 -25.26 23.79 -26.16
C GLU A 172 -25.86 22.59 -26.91
N GLU A 173 -26.26 21.53 -26.20
CA GLU A 173 -26.90 20.37 -26.82
C GLU A 173 -28.28 20.68 -27.38
N LEU A 174 -29.16 21.35 -26.61
CA LEU A 174 -30.48 21.75 -27.11
C LEU A 174 -30.35 22.80 -28.24
N GLY A 175 -29.32 23.62 -28.23
CA GLY A 175 -29.08 24.67 -29.22
C GLY A 175 -28.95 24.12 -30.64
N LYS A 176 -28.46 22.89 -30.79
CA LYS A 176 -28.33 22.22 -32.09
C LYS A 176 -29.67 22.08 -32.81
N ASP A 177 -30.76 21.88 -32.08
CA ASP A 177 -32.10 21.68 -32.64
C ASP A 177 -33.01 22.91 -32.46
N VAL A 178 -32.96 23.55 -31.29
CA VAL A 178 -33.86 24.66 -30.92
C VAL A 178 -33.51 25.94 -31.69
N GLN A 179 -32.22 26.24 -31.87
CA GLN A 179 -31.80 27.48 -32.52
C GLN A 179 -32.17 27.54 -34.01
N PRO A 180 -31.95 26.47 -34.82
CA PRO A 180 -32.45 26.42 -36.20
C PRO A 180 -33.97 26.53 -36.28
N ALA A 181 -34.72 25.87 -35.38
CA ALA A 181 -36.18 25.93 -35.37
C ALA A 181 -36.72 27.35 -35.08
N LEU A 182 -36.15 28.03 -34.07
CA LEU A 182 -36.51 29.42 -33.75
C LEU A 182 -36.13 30.39 -34.87
N ASN A 183 -34.96 30.21 -35.50
CA ASN A 183 -34.53 31.02 -36.64
C ASN A 183 -35.46 30.84 -37.86
N ALA A 184 -35.87 29.60 -38.14
CA ALA A 184 -36.82 29.32 -39.22
C ALA A 184 -38.18 29.97 -38.96
N ALA A 185 -38.68 29.91 -37.72
CA ALA A 185 -39.93 30.57 -37.33
C ALA A 185 -39.84 32.11 -37.43
N LEU A 186 -38.67 32.69 -37.09
CA LEU A 186 -38.43 34.13 -37.25
C LEU A 186 -38.42 34.53 -38.73
N SER A 187 -37.74 33.75 -39.58
CA SER A 187 -37.73 33.96 -41.04
C SER A 187 -39.14 33.90 -41.62
N MET A 188 -39.95 32.93 -41.20
CA MET A 188 -41.35 32.80 -41.62
C MET A 188 -42.18 34.04 -41.25
N THR A 189 -41.89 34.68 -40.12
CA THR A 189 -42.54 35.96 -39.73
C THR A 189 -42.19 37.09 -40.70
N GLY A 190 -40.95 37.13 -41.20
CA GLY A 190 -40.53 38.05 -42.26
C GLY A 190 -41.29 37.79 -43.56
N THR A 191 -41.31 36.53 -44.02
CA THR A 191 -42.03 36.12 -45.23
C THR A 191 -43.52 36.44 -45.16
N MET A 192 -44.17 36.29 -43.99
CA MET A 192 -45.58 36.66 -43.80
C MET A 192 -45.81 38.17 -43.98
N ARG A 193 -44.90 39.02 -43.49
CA ARG A 193 -44.97 40.48 -43.67
C ARG A 193 -44.75 40.86 -45.13
N ASP A 194 -43.75 40.29 -45.79
CA ASP A 194 -43.49 40.54 -47.21
C ASP A 194 -44.68 40.09 -48.08
N THR A 195 -45.32 38.96 -47.72
CA THR A 195 -46.51 38.46 -48.40
C THR A 195 -47.70 39.40 -48.21
N LYS A 196 -47.87 39.96 -47.01
CA LYS A 196 -48.90 40.97 -46.73
C LYS A 196 -48.68 42.21 -47.60
N ASP A 197 -47.47 42.77 -47.59
CA ASP A 197 -47.13 43.98 -48.34
C ASP A 197 -47.34 43.77 -49.85
N ALA A 198 -46.95 42.60 -50.37
CA ALA A 198 -47.19 42.23 -51.77
C ALA A 198 -48.69 42.10 -52.09
N LEU A 199 -49.49 41.48 -51.22
CA LEU A 199 -50.95 41.36 -51.40
C LEU A 199 -51.66 42.73 -51.34
N GLU A 200 -51.23 43.64 -50.46
CA GLU A 200 -51.75 45.01 -50.42
C GLU A 200 -51.44 45.78 -51.71
N ILE A 201 -50.21 45.67 -52.22
CA ILE A 201 -49.82 46.28 -53.51
C ILE A 201 -50.67 45.71 -54.64
N VAL A 202 -50.87 44.39 -54.68
CA VAL A 202 -51.70 43.74 -55.71
C VAL A 202 -53.15 44.22 -55.62
N SER A 203 -53.73 44.31 -54.42
CA SER A 203 -55.09 44.81 -54.21
C SER A 203 -55.25 46.25 -54.72
N LEU A 204 -54.35 47.15 -54.31
CA LEU A 204 -54.38 48.56 -54.75
C LEU A 204 -54.18 48.70 -56.27
N THR A 205 -53.29 47.89 -56.83
CA THR A 205 -53.03 47.89 -58.28
C THR A 205 -54.22 47.34 -59.05
N LEU A 206 -54.90 46.32 -58.53
CA LEU A 206 -56.09 45.75 -59.14
C LEU A 206 -57.23 46.78 -59.15
N ASP A 207 -57.49 47.45 -58.03
CA ASP A 207 -58.52 48.49 -57.92
C ASP A 207 -58.28 49.65 -58.90
N THR A 208 -57.04 50.16 -58.95
CA THR A 208 -56.65 51.25 -59.86
C THR A 208 -56.75 50.84 -61.33
N LEU A 209 -56.37 49.60 -61.69
CA LEU A 209 -56.53 49.07 -63.05
C LEU A 209 -58.01 48.91 -63.43
N GLN A 210 -58.85 48.38 -62.53
CA GLN A 210 -60.28 48.23 -62.79
C GLN A 210 -60.98 49.59 -62.96
N GLU A 211 -60.72 50.54 -62.05
CA GLU A 211 -61.27 51.90 -62.15
C GLU A 211 -60.78 52.61 -63.43
N GLY A 212 -59.49 52.52 -63.73
CA GLY A 212 -58.89 53.09 -64.94
C GLY A 212 -59.48 52.49 -66.21
N THR A 213 -59.75 51.18 -66.22
CA THR A 213 -60.38 50.48 -67.34
C THR A 213 -61.82 50.94 -67.53
N VAL A 214 -62.61 51.10 -66.46
CA VAL A 214 -63.98 51.62 -66.54
C VAL A 214 -63.99 53.05 -67.08
N LYS A 215 -63.11 53.93 -66.59
CA LYS A 215 -62.98 55.31 -67.08
C LYS A 215 -62.56 55.35 -68.55
N LEU A 216 -61.58 54.54 -68.93
CA LEU A 216 -61.10 54.44 -70.31
C LEU A 216 -62.21 53.90 -71.24
N GLN A 217 -62.97 52.90 -70.80
CA GLN A 217 -64.08 52.33 -71.58
C GLN A 217 -65.18 53.36 -71.80
N ALA A 218 -65.53 54.14 -70.77
CA ALA A 218 -66.49 55.22 -70.87
C ALA A 218 -66.01 56.30 -71.86
N ASN A 219 -64.76 56.75 -71.74
CA ASN A 219 -64.18 57.75 -72.64
C ASN A 219 -64.07 57.25 -74.09
N LEU A 220 -63.61 56.01 -74.30
CA LEU A 220 -63.56 55.39 -75.64
C LEU A 220 -64.96 55.25 -76.23
N SER A 221 -65.97 54.87 -75.43
CA SER A 221 -67.36 54.78 -75.88
C SER A 221 -67.92 56.14 -76.30
N LEU A 222 -67.59 57.21 -75.56
CA LEU A 222 -67.94 58.59 -75.94
C LEU A 222 -67.27 58.99 -77.25
N VAL A 223 -65.95 58.79 -77.37
CA VAL A 223 -65.19 59.10 -78.60
C VAL A 223 -65.74 58.32 -79.79
N ARG A 224 -66.03 57.03 -79.60
CA ARG A 224 -66.64 56.16 -80.61
C ARG A 224 -68.03 56.66 -81.03
N GLY A 225 -68.86 57.09 -80.08
CA GLY A 225 -70.16 57.69 -80.34
C GLY A 225 -70.08 59.02 -81.09
N SER A 226 -69.13 59.90 -80.71
CA SER A 226 -68.88 61.17 -81.39
C SER A 226 -68.35 60.97 -82.81
N LEU A 227 -67.41 60.05 -83.02
CA LEU A 227 -66.92 59.66 -84.35
C LEU A 227 -68.03 59.06 -85.21
N SER A 228 -68.85 58.16 -84.65
CA SER A 228 -70.02 57.61 -85.35
C SER A 228 -71.00 58.73 -85.76
N SER A 229 -71.25 59.69 -84.88
CA SER A 229 -72.13 60.83 -85.17
C SER A 229 -71.57 61.73 -86.27
N ALA A 230 -70.26 62.00 -86.26
CA ALA A 230 -69.58 62.78 -87.29
C ALA A 230 -69.55 62.05 -88.65
N LEU A 231 -69.43 60.71 -88.65
CA LEU A 231 -69.49 59.90 -89.87
C LEU A 231 -70.90 59.84 -90.48
N ASN A 232 -71.94 60.16 -89.71
CA ASN A 232 -73.32 60.27 -90.18
C ASN A 232 -73.68 61.67 -90.72
N ASP A 233 -72.72 62.60 -90.75
CA ASP A 233 -72.90 63.94 -91.32
C ASP A 233 -73.09 63.88 -92.85
N PRO A 234 -73.99 64.69 -93.44
CA PRO A 234 -74.23 64.71 -94.89
C PRO A 234 -72.96 64.91 -95.74
N VAL A 235 -71.91 65.56 -95.24
CA VAL A 235 -70.62 65.71 -95.95
C VAL A 235 -69.94 64.37 -96.24
N CYS A 236 -70.18 63.32 -95.43
CA CYS A 236 -69.67 61.97 -95.68
C CYS A 236 -70.41 61.20 -96.80
N THR A 237 -71.50 61.76 -97.35
CA THR A 237 -72.23 61.19 -98.50
C THR A 237 -71.82 61.78 -99.85
N GLU A 238 -70.89 62.75 -99.86
CA GLU A 238 -70.34 63.31 -101.09
C GLU A 238 -69.34 62.36 -101.76
N LYS A 239 -69.34 62.33 -103.11
CA LYS A 239 -68.56 61.38 -103.92
C LYS A 239 -67.05 61.38 -103.65
N HIS A 240 -66.47 62.47 -103.12
CA HIS A 240 -65.04 62.57 -102.87
C HIS A 240 -64.61 62.08 -101.47
N SER A 241 -65.52 62.06 -100.49
CA SER A 241 -65.27 61.75 -99.08
C SER A 241 -65.80 60.37 -98.65
N THR A 242 -66.68 59.75 -99.45
CA THR A 242 -67.36 58.49 -99.11
C THR A 242 -66.38 57.35 -98.77
N GLU A 243 -65.33 57.15 -99.57
CA GLU A 243 -64.35 56.06 -99.37
C GLU A 243 -63.59 56.20 -98.04
N ILE A 244 -63.23 57.44 -97.67
CA ILE A 244 -62.52 57.75 -96.42
C ILE A 244 -63.46 57.53 -95.22
N CYS A 245 -64.68 58.05 -95.26
CA CYS A 245 -65.64 57.87 -94.17
C CYS A 245 -66.01 56.39 -93.97
N GLN A 246 -66.14 55.61 -95.05
CA GLN A 246 -66.47 54.19 -94.99
C GLN A 246 -65.31 53.34 -94.42
N ASN A 247 -64.06 53.67 -94.76
CA ASN A 247 -62.88 53.05 -94.14
C ASN A 247 -62.78 53.33 -92.64
N ILE A 248 -63.03 54.57 -92.20
CA ILE A 248 -63.03 54.92 -90.77
C ILE A 248 -64.18 54.23 -90.05
N HIS A 249 -65.38 54.20 -90.64
CA HIS A 249 -66.53 53.47 -90.10
C HIS A 249 -66.22 51.97 -89.91
N SER A 250 -65.50 51.35 -90.85
CA SER A 250 -65.11 49.93 -90.77
C SER A 250 -64.10 49.62 -89.65
N THR A 251 -63.31 50.62 -89.23
CA THR A 251 -62.27 50.48 -88.19
C THR A 251 -62.75 50.92 -86.81
N LEU A 252 -63.83 51.70 -86.74
CA LEU A 252 -64.44 52.18 -85.51
C LEU A 252 -64.75 51.07 -84.48
N PRO A 253 -65.16 49.83 -84.88
CA PRO A 253 -65.35 48.75 -83.92
C PRO A 253 -64.08 48.24 -83.23
N ARG A 254 -62.90 48.51 -83.81
CA ARG A 254 -61.60 48.14 -83.22
C ARG A 254 -61.16 49.10 -82.13
N LEU A 255 -61.85 50.24 -81.97
CA LEU A 255 -61.64 51.19 -80.89
C LEU A 255 -62.35 50.67 -79.63
N ASP A 256 -61.77 49.65 -79.03
CA ASP A 256 -62.26 48.99 -77.82
C ASP A 256 -61.07 48.52 -76.96
N ILE A 257 -61.30 48.26 -75.67
CA ILE A 257 -60.24 47.81 -74.77
C ILE A 257 -60.04 46.29 -74.93
N ALA A 258 -58.85 45.88 -75.36
CA ALA A 258 -58.52 44.46 -75.52
C ALA A 258 -58.24 43.72 -74.20
N ALA A 259 -57.79 44.43 -73.17
CA ALA A 259 -57.42 43.86 -71.87
C ALA A 259 -58.61 43.88 -70.89
N ASN A 260 -59.02 42.71 -70.40
CA ASN A 260 -60.08 42.58 -69.40
C ASN A 260 -59.48 42.34 -68.00
N TYR A 261 -59.35 43.40 -67.21
CA TYR A 261 -58.85 43.33 -65.84
C TYR A 261 -59.95 42.98 -64.81
N SER A 262 -61.22 42.94 -65.22
CA SER A 262 -62.35 42.53 -64.36
C SER A 262 -62.41 41.02 -64.14
N SER A 263 -61.70 40.24 -64.95
CA SER A 263 -61.55 38.78 -64.81
C SER A 263 -60.45 38.34 -63.85
N LEU A 264 -59.67 39.27 -63.30
CA LEU A 264 -58.65 38.95 -62.29
C LEU A 264 -59.33 38.63 -60.94
N PRO A 265 -58.87 37.59 -60.23
CA PRO A 265 -59.46 37.19 -58.95
C PRO A 265 -59.18 38.22 -57.85
N ASP A 266 -60.16 38.44 -56.99
CA ASP A 266 -60.00 39.23 -55.77
C ASP A 266 -59.03 38.56 -54.79
N VAL A 267 -58.14 39.36 -54.21
CA VAL A 267 -57.11 38.92 -53.24
C VAL A 267 -57.45 39.31 -51.80
N THR A 268 -58.59 39.97 -51.57
CA THR A 268 -59.00 40.48 -50.25
C THR A 268 -59.10 39.37 -49.20
N ASN A 269 -59.66 38.21 -49.55
CA ASN A 269 -59.78 37.07 -48.63
C ASN A 269 -58.40 36.50 -48.20
N GLN A 270 -57.43 36.47 -49.11
CA GLN A 270 -56.07 36.03 -48.85
C GLN A 270 -55.36 37.04 -47.95
N LEU A 271 -55.56 38.33 -48.20
CA LEU A 271 -55.05 39.42 -47.37
C LEU A 271 -55.65 39.38 -45.95
N ASP A 272 -56.95 39.14 -45.82
CA ASP A 272 -57.64 39.00 -44.53
C ASP A 272 -57.09 37.82 -43.72
N LYS A 273 -56.86 36.66 -44.36
CA LYS A 273 -56.26 35.51 -43.71
C LYS A 273 -54.83 35.78 -43.23
N VAL A 274 -54.01 36.48 -44.02
CA VAL A 274 -52.65 36.86 -43.61
C VAL A 274 -52.70 37.88 -42.47
N ASN A 275 -53.61 38.84 -42.52
CA ASN A 275 -53.83 39.80 -41.45
C ASN A 275 -54.29 39.13 -40.15
N ASP A 276 -55.18 38.13 -40.22
CA ASP A 276 -55.62 37.35 -39.06
C ASP A 276 -54.47 36.60 -38.40
N VAL A 277 -53.57 36.00 -39.18
CA VAL A 277 -52.37 35.35 -38.65
C VAL A 277 -51.41 36.37 -38.02
N LEU A 278 -51.21 37.53 -38.66
CA LEU A 278 -50.33 38.60 -38.15
C LEU A 278 -50.87 39.28 -36.88
N LYS A 279 -52.16 39.14 -36.54
CA LYS A 279 -52.68 39.54 -35.21
C LYS A 279 -52.02 38.76 -34.09
N THR A 280 -51.63 37.51 -34.35
CA THR A 280 -50.81 36.72 -33.44
C THR A 280 -49.36 37.07 -33.75
N ASP A 281 -48.75 37.95 -32.94
CA ASP A 281 -47.36 38.40 -33.15
C ASP A 281 -46.38 37.23 -32.91
N LEU A 282 -46.21 36.41 -33.95
CA LEU A 282 -45.31 35.27 -33.96
C LEU A 282 -43.86 35.72 -33.71
N GLY A 283 -43.49 36.93 -34.14
CA GLY A 283 -42.19 37.52 -33.87
C GLY A 283 -41.95 37.73 -32.37
N GLN A 284 -42.97 38.22 -31.64
CA GLN A 284 -42.89 38.34 -30.18
C GLN A 284 -42.80 36.97 -29.50
N ILE A 285 -43.56 35.97 -29.97
CA ILE A 285 -43.53 34.61 -29.43
C ILE A 285 -42.14 33.98 -29.63
N VAL A 286 -41.56 34.10 -30.83
CA VAL A 286 -40.22 33.58 -31.14
C VAL A 286 -39.15 34.29 -30.31
N LYS A 287 -39.26 35.61 -30.11
CA LYS A 287 -38.35 36.37 -29.22
C LYS A 287 -38.46 35.89 -27.76
N LYS A 288 -39.66 35.60 -27.26
CA LYS A 288 -39.85 34.97 -25.94
C LYS A 288 -39.22 33.57 -25.90
N GLY A 289 -39.33 32.80 -26.99
CA GLY A 289 -38.65 31.51 -27.16
C GLY A 289 -37.13 31.63 -27.01
N PHE A 290 -36.50 32.59 -27.70
CA PHE A 290 -35.07 32.87 -27.55
C PHE A 290 -34.69 33.30 -26.13
N ALA A 291 -35.49 34.16 -25.49
CA ALA A 291 -35.25 34.59 -24.12
C ALA A 291 -35.32 33.41 -23.14
N SER A 292 -36.34 32.57 -23.24
CA SER A 292 -36.50 31.38 -22.40
C SER A 292 -35.39 30.34 -22.64
N PHE A 293 -34.97 30.16 -23.90
CA PHE A 293 -33.90 29.24 -24.24
C PHE A 293 -32.55 29.72 -23.67
N ASN A 294 -32.22 31.01 -23.81
CA ASN A 294 -30.99 31.59 -23.27
C ASN A 294 -30.98 31.66 -21.73
N ASP A 295 -32.14 31.55 -21.08
CA ASP A 295 -32.31 31.48 -19.62
C ASP A 295 -32.15 30.04 -19.07
N THR A 296 -31.78 29.07 -19.90
CA THR A 296 -31.54 27.68 -19.46
C THR A 296 -30.48 27.57 -18.35
N PRO A 297 -29.31 28.25 -18.41
CA PRO A 297 -28.31 28.20 -17.34
C PRO A 297 -28.81 28.67 -15.97
N THR A 298 -29.61 29.75 -15.96
CA THR A 298 -30.23 30.34 -14.76
C THR A 298 -31.33 29.43 -14.22
N LEU A 299 -32.17 28.85 -15.09
CA LEU A 299 -33.17 27.87 -14.69
C LEU A 299 -32.55 26.64 -14.01
N VAL A 300 -31.47 26.09 -14.58
CA VAL A 300 -30.76 24.93 -14.01
C VAL A 300 -30.17 25.27 -12.65
N ARG A 301 -29.53 26.44 -12.51
CA ARG A 301 -29.01 26.92 -11.22
C ARG A 301 -30.11 27.00 -10.16
N ASP A 302 -31.25 27.58 -10.52
CA ASP A 302 -32.33 27.83 -9.56
C ASP A 302 -33.05 26.51 -9.16
N GLN A 303 -33.23 25.59 -10.11
CA GLN A 303 -33.79 24.26 -9.83
C GLN A 303 -32.85 23.36 -9.00
N THR A 304 -31.55 23.48 -9.19
CA THR A 304 -30.55 22.67 -8.47
C THR A 304 -30.13 23.26 -7.12
N ARG A 305 -30.58 24.47 -6.78
CA ARG A 305 -30.16 25.21 -5.58
C ARG A 305 -30.25 24.39 -4.29
N ASN A 306 -31.39 23.78 -4.00
CA ASN A 306 -31.60 23.01 -2.77
C ASN A 306 -30.69 21.77 -2.70
N ILE A 307 -30.44 21.14 -3.85
CA ILE A 307 -29.55 19.97 -3.95
C ILE A 307 -28.11 20.42 -3.71
N VAL A 308 -27.67 21.50 -4.37
CA VAL A 308 -26.34 22.09 -4.19
C VAL A 308 -26.12 22.48 -2.72
N GLU A 309 -27.07 23.18 -2.10
CA GLU A 309 -26.99 23.55 -0.68
C GLU A 309 -26.91 22.30 0.22
N GLY A 310 -27.68 21.25 -0.05
CA GLY A 310 -27.59 19.98 0.68
C GLY A 310 -26.23 19.29 0.55
N VAL A 311 -25.65 19.27 -0.65
CA VAL A 311 -24.31 18.71 -0.90
C VAL A 311 -23.22 19.54 -0.21
N LYS A 312 -23.32 20.88 -0.23
CA LYS A 312 -22.40 21.76 0.50
C LYS A 312 -22.37 21.44 2.00
N VAL A 313 -23.55 21.32 2.63
CA VAL A 313 -23.67 20.94 4.04
C VAL A 313 -23.05 19.57 4.31
N LEU A 314 -23.22 18.61 3.40
CA LEU A 314 -22.59 17.29 3.53
C LEU A 314 -21.05 17.37 3.47
N LEU A 315 -20.49 18.14 2.54
CA LEU A 315 -19.03 18.36 2.47
C LEU A 315 -18.50 19.14 3.67
N ASP A 316 -19.29 20.04 4.25
CA ASP A 316 -18.96 20.70 5.51
C ASP A 316 -18.97 19.73 6.68
N ASP A 317 -19.99 18.88 6.80
CA ASP A 317 -20.09 17.87 7.84
C ASP A 317 -18.93 16.88 7.78
N ILE A 318 -18.64 16.32 6.59
CA ILE A 318 -17.49 15.43 6.38
C ILE A 318 -16.17 16.13 6.72
N GLY A 319 -15.96 17.37 6.25
CA GLY A 319 -14.75 18.13 6.57
C GLY A 319 -14.59 18.42 8.06
N SER A 320 -15.70 18.74 8.74
CA SER A 320 -15.71 18.98 10.19
C SER A 320 -15.46 17.70 10.98
N ASN A 321 -15.98 16.56 10.52
CA ASN A 321 -15.75 15.24 11.10
C ASN A 321 -14.29 14.80 10.90
N ILE A 322 -13.68 15.03 9.73
CA ILE A 322 -12.26 14.76 9.46
C ILE A 322 -11.35 15.66 10.32
N THR A 323 -11.67 16.95 10.43
CA THR A 323 -10.86 17.88 11.23
C THR A 323 -10.99 17.59 12.72
N SER A 324 -12.21 17.27 13.19
CA SER A 324 -12.46 16.83 14.56
C SER A 324 -11.79 15.49 14.85
N PHE A 325 -11.78 14.56 13.89
CA PHE A 325 -11.05 13.30 13.96
C PHE A 325 -9.56 13.53 14.22
N THR A 326 -8.94 14.46 13.51
CA THR A 326 -7.51 14.77 13.67
C THR A 326 -7.20 15.34 15.06
N LYS A 327 -8.12 16.15 15.59
CA LYS A 327 -8.02 16.73 16.94
C LYS A 327 -8.33 15.72 18.06
N LEU A 328 -9.24 14.78 17.79
CA LEU A 328 -9.63 13.70 18.70
C LEU A 328 -8.63 12.57 18.71
N PHE A 329 -7.86 12.40 17.63
CA PHE A 329 -6.83 11.40 17.57
C PHE A 329 -5.67 11.83 18.49
N PRO A 330 -5.38 11.10 19.56
CA PRO A 330 -4.12 11.23 20.26
C PRO A 330 -2.99 10.59 19.41
N VAL A 331 -3.01 10.68 18.06
CA VAL A 331 -1.87 10.25 17.22
C VAL A 331 -0.65 10.98 17.73
N GLN A 332 -0.73 12.30 17.91
CA GLN A 332 0.43 13.08 18.35
C GLN A 332 1.01 12.51 19.65
N SER A 333 0.20 12.27 20.68
CA SER A 333 0.64 11.84 22.01
C SER A 333 0.98 10.35 22.09
N SER A 334 0.17 9.45 21.55
CA SER A 334 0.45 8.01 21.52
C SER A 334 1.60 7.68 20.57
N VAL A 335 1.69 8.34 19.41
CA VAL A 335 2.81 8.15 18.47
C VAL A 335 4.07 8.86 18.96
N THR A 336 4.00 10.00 19.68
CA THR A 336 5.20 10.53 20.35
C THR A 336 5.63 9.67 21.53
N ASN A 337 4.72 9.08 22.31
CA ASN A 337 5.07 8.12 23.35
C ASN A 337 5.70 6.85 22.76
N PHE A 338 5.17 6.37 21.64
CA PHE A 338 5.72 5.27 20.87
C PHE A 338 7.09 5.61 20.27
N SER A 339 7.26 6.79 19.68
CA SER A 339 8.53 7.28 19.13
C SER A 339 9.58 7.48 20.23
N LYS A 340 9.20 8.02 21.40
CA LYS A 340 10.05 8.07 22.61
C LYS A 340 10.42 6.66 23.10
N MET A 341 9.47 5.73 23.06
CA MET A 341 9.72 4.31 23.36
C MET A 341 10.81 3.75 22.43
N ILE A 342 10.68 3.96 21.12
CA ILE A 342 11.61 3.43 20.11
C ILE A 342 12.98 4.07 20.25
N SER A 343 13.06 5.39 20.40
CA SER A 343 14.33 6.10 20.54
C SER A 343 15.06 5.72 21.83
N HIS A 344 14.34 5.60 22.94
CA HIS A 344 14.90 5.15 24.20
C HIS A 344 15.34 3.68 24.15
N THR A 345 14.60 2.82 23.44
CA THR A 345 14.99 1.42 23.18
C THR A 345 16.25 1.35 22.32
N HIS A 346 16.29 2.14 21.25
CA HIS A 346 17.41 2.20 20.32
C HIS A 346 18.70 2.65 21.01
N SER A 347 18.65 3.75 21.77
CA SER A 347 19.80 4.24 22.55
C SER A 347 20.34 3.18 23.50
N GLN A 348 19.47 2.48 24.23
CA GLN A 348 19.92 1.46 25.18
C GLN A 348 20.50 0.21 24.54
N ILE A 349 20.01 -0.16 23.35
CA ILE A 349 20.64 -1.20 22.55
C ILE A 349 22.04 -0.75 22.11
N GLU A 350 22.16 0.48 21.63
CA GLU A 350 23.44 1.02 21.18
C GLU A 350 24.48 1.09 22.30
N ASP A 351 24.06 1.40 23.53
CA ASP A 351 24.93 1.41 24.71
C ASP A 351 25.46 0.01 25.07
N ILE A 352 24.69 -1.05 24.78
CA ILE A 352 25.05 -2.45 25.07
C ILE A 352 25.96 -3.04 24.00
N TYR A 353 25.86 -2.59 22.74
CA TYR A 353 26.63 -3.16 21.63
C TYR A 353 28.15 -3.21 21.84
N PRO A 354 28.83 -2.17 22.37
CA PRO A 354 30.26 -2.23 22.65
C PRO A 354 30.64 -3.36 23.60
N GLN A 355 29.81 -3.62 24.62
CA GLN A 355 30.05 -4.70 25.59
C GLN A 355 29.87 -6.07 24.94
N VAL A 356 28.84 -6.22 24.10
CA VAL A 356 28.61 -7.46 23.35
C VAL A 356 29.73 -7.72 22.34
N ASP A 357 30.21 -6.69 21.65
CA ASP A 357 31.33 -6.80 20.70
C ASP A 357 32.63 -7.21 21.42
N GLN A 358 32.89 -6.65 22.61
CA GLN A 358 34.02 -7.08 23.45
C GLN A 358 33.89 -8.54 23.91
N MET A 359 32.71 -8.94 24.39
CA MET A 359 32.46 -10.33 24.79
C MET A 359 32.58 -11.30 23.61
N ASP A 360 32.07 -10.95 22.42
CA ASP A 360 32.23 -11.77 21.22
C ASP A 360 33.70 -11.89 20.82
N PHE A 361 34.47 -10.81 20.91
CA PHE A 361 35.90 -10.85 20.65
C PHE A 361 36.64 -11.81 21.61
N TYR A 362 36.39 -11.71 22.92
CA TYR A 362 36.98 -12.62 23.92
C TYR A 362 36.54 -14.08 23.73
N ARG A 363 35.26 -14.30 23.43
CA ARG A 363 34.72 -15.63 23.11
C ARG A 363 35.40 -16.22 21.88
N TRP A 364 35.51 -15.43 20.82
CA TRP A 364 36.08 -15.85 19.54
C TRP A 364 37.56 -16.21 19.69
N ILE A 365 38.37 -15.37 20.34
CA ILE A 365 39.80 -15.65 20.55
C ILE A 365 40.01 -16.88 21.43
N CYS A 366 39.23 -17.02 22.52
CA CYS A 366 39.29 -18.18 23.41
C CYS A 366 39.02 -19.48 22.64
N CYS A 367 37.97 -19.52 21.82
CA CYS A 367 37.64 -20.70 21.03
C CYS A 367 38.73 -21.02 19.98
N VAL A 368 39.27 -20.00 19.30
CA VAL A 368 40.40 -20.17 18.36
C VAL A 368 41.62 -20.75 19.08
N THR A 369 41.97 -20.24 20.27
CA THR A 369 43.08 -20.76 21.07
C THR A 369 42.88 -22.24 21.45
N LEU A 370 41.68 -22.63 21.90
CA LEU A 370 41.37 -24.02 22.22
C LEU A 370 41.44 -24.93 20.99
N CYS A 371 40.93 -24.48 19.84
CA CYS A 371 41.07 -25.20 18.57
C CYS A 371 42.55 -25.37 18.18
N CYS A 372 43.38 -24.33 18.33
CA CYS A 372 44.82 -24.43 18.06
C CYS A 372 45.52 -25.46 18.96
N MET A 373 45.15 -25.59 20.24
CA MET A 373 45.69 -26.62 21.13
C MET A 373 45.37 -28.04 20.62
N VAL A 374 44.14 -28.27 20.16
CA VAL A 374 43.75 -29.57 19.60
C VAL A 374 44.43 -29.84 18.25
N VAL A 375 44.53 -28.82 17.39
CA VAL A 375 45.26 -28.93 16.11
C VAL A 375 46.72 -29.29 16.35
N LEU A 376 47.37 -28.72 17.36
CA LEU A 376 48.73 -29.10 17.71
C LEU A 376 48.84 -30.60 18.04
N ILE A 377 47.93 -31.15 18.86
CA ILE A 377 47.89 -32.60 19.13
C ILE A 377 47.67 -33.40 17.83
N LEU A 378 46.73 -32.98 16.99
CA LEU A 378 46.46 -33.61 15.70
C LEU A 378 47.68 -33.60 14.77
N THR A 379 48.43 -32.50 14.73
CA THR A 379 49.65 -32.43 13.90
C THR A 379 50.71 -33.44 14.34
N PHE A 380 50.93 -33.61 15.64
CA PHE A 380 51.82 -34.66 16.16
C PHE A 380 51.30 -36.06 15.85
N ASN A 381 49.99 -36.31 15.95
CA ASN A 381 49.39 -37.59 15.61
C ASN A 381 49.50 -37.91 14.11
N PHE A 382 49.17 -36.97 13.23
CA PHE A 382 49.29 -37.14 11.78
C PHE A 382 50.74 -37.31 11.34
N LEU A 383 51.65 -36.45 11.79
CA LEU A 383 53.06 -36.55 11.43
C LEU A 383 53.69 -37.83 12.00
N GLY A 384 53.33 -38.20 13.24
CA GLY A 384 53.76 -39.44 13.87
C GLY A 384 53.26 -40.70 13.14
N LEU A 385 51.99 -40.71 12.71
CA LEU A 385 51.42 -41.78 11.88
C LEU A 385 52.06 -41.84 10.50
N LEU A 386 52.24 -40.70 9.82
CA LEU A 386 52.87 -40.61 8.50
C LEU A 386 54.32 -41.10 8.55
N CYS A 387 55.14 -40.60 9.47
CA CYS A 387 56.52 -41.07 9.66
C CYS A 387 56.57 -42.53 10.12
N GLY A 388 55.59 -42.98 10.90
CA GLY A 388 55.48 -44.38 11.36
C GLY A 388 55.12 -45.37 10.25
N ILE A 389 54.29 -44.97 9.27
CA ILE A 389 53.89 -45.78 8.12
C ILE A 389 54.96 -45.72 7.03
N LEU A 390 55.47 -44.53 6.68
CA LEU A 390 56.49 -44.35 5.63
C LEU A 390 57.87 -44.87 6.06
N GLY A 391 58.19 -44.78 7.34
CA GLY A 391 59.43 -45.31 7.92
C GLY A 391 59.33 -46.77 8.36
N PHE A 392 58.31 -47.52 7.91
CA PHE A 392 58.14 -48.93 8.27
C PHE A 392 59.01 -49.83 7.36
N ASP A 393 60.00 -50.46 7.96
CA ASP A 393 60.82 -51.49 7.30
C ASP A 393 60.60 -52.86 7.96
N ARG A 394 60.13 -53.82 7.16
CA ARG A 394 59.77 -55.19 7.57
C ARG A 394 60.99 -56.06 7.93
N HIS A 395 62.19 -55.68 7.51
CA HIS A 395 63.41 -56.45 7.72
C HIS A 395 64.34 -55.88 8.81
N SER A 396 64.02 -54.70 9.35
CA SER A 396 64.79 -54.06 10.43
C SER A 396 64.38 -54.57 11.82
N THR A 397 65.36 -54.88 12.69
CA THR A 397 65.09 -55.21 14.09
C THR A 397 64.79 -53.94 14.89
N PRO A 398 64.12 -54.02 16.06
CA PRO A 398 63.82 -52.86 16.90
C PRO A 398 65.00 -51.91 17.18
N THR A 399 66.22 -52.44 17.20
CA THR A 399 67.47 -51.74 17.47
C THR A 399 68.15 -51.13 16.23
N THR A 400 67.65 -51.41 15.02
CA THR A 400 68.21 -50.90 13.74
C THR A 400 67.18 -50.14 12.89
N ARG A 401 66.16 -49.56 13.53
CA ARG A 401 65.12 -48.77 12.84
C ARG A 401 65.71 -47.53 12.16
N GLY A 402 65.19 -47.23 10.97
CA GLY A 402 65.52 -45.99 10.26
C GLY A 402 65.13 -44.72 11.04
N CYS A 403 65.88 -43.64 10.82
CA CYS A 403 65.70 -42.34 11.49
C CYS A 403 64.25 -41.80 11.42
N VAL A 404 63.56 -42.03 10.30
CA VAL A 404 62.16 -41.63 10.07
C VAL A 404 61.19 -42.38 11.01
N SER A 405 61.40 -43.69 11.21
CA SER A 405 60.58 -44.53 12.09
C SER A 405 60.71 -44.12 13.56
N ASN A 406 61.94 -43.83 14.00
CA ASN A 406 62.23 -43.38 15.35
C ASN A 406 61.62 -41.99 15.61
N THR A 407 61.74 -41.08 14.65
CA THR A 407 61.10 -39.76 14.68
C THR A 407 59.57 -39.88 14.79
N GLY A 408 58.94 -40.79 14.05
CA GLY A 408 57.50 -41.04 14.15
C GLY A 408 57.05 -41.48 15.55
N GLY A 409 57.81 -42.37 16.20
CA GLY A 409 57.55 -42.79 17.58
C GLY A 409 57.69 -41.64 18.59
N ASN A 410 58.71 -40.80 18.44
CA ASN A 410 58.91 -39.62 19.29
C ASN A 410 57.79 -38.59 19.12
N LEU A 411 57.31 -38.38 17.89
CA LEU A 411 56.19 -37.48 17.60
C LEU A 411 54.87 -37.98 18.19
N LEU A 412 54.58 -39.29 18.11
CA LEU A 412 53.40 -39.88 18.76
C LEU A 412 53.50 -39.77 20.29
N MET A 413 54.68 -40.00 20.88
CA MET A 413 54.89 -39.80 22.31
C MET A 413 54.75 -38.34 22.74
N ALA A 414 55.21 -37.39 21.92
CA ALA A 414 54.98 -35.96 22.15
C ALA A 414 53.48 -35.62 22.08
N GLY A 415 52.75 -36.17 21.09
CA GLY A 415 51.30 -36.02 20.98
C GLY A 415 50.54 -36.53 22.22
N VAL A 416 50.94 -37.69 22.76
CA VAL A 416 50.41 -38.22 24.03
C VAL A 416 50.72 -37.28 25.19
N GLY A 417 51.95 -36.76 25.28
CA GLY A 417 52.34 -35.78 26.30
C GLY A 417 51.48 -34.52 26.29
N PHE A 418 51.31 -33.90 25.12
CA PHE A 418 50.42 -32.74 24.95
C PHE A 418 48.95 -33.08 25.21
N SER A 419 48.52 -34.30 24.89
CA SER A 419 47.16 -34.77 25.20
C SER A 419 46.92 -34.80 26.71
N PHE A 420 47.83 -35.38 27.51
CA PHE A 420 47.71 -35.34 28.97
C PHE A 420 47.78 -33.92 29.54
N LEU A 421 48.62 -33.06 28.95
CA LEU A 421 48.80 -31.67 29.38
C LEU A 421 47.53 -30.82 29.16
N PHE A 422 46.88 -30.93 28.00
CA PHE A 422 45.78 -30.04 27.61
C PHE A 422 44.38 -30.65 27.80
N SER A 423 44.22 -31.97 27.80
CA SER A 423 42.88 -32.58 27.79
C SER A 423 42.07 -32.33 29.05
N TRP A 424 42.70 -32.20 30.23
CA TRP A 424 41.98 -31.87 31.46
C TRP A 424 41.45 -30.42 31.44
N VAL A 425 42.24 -29.49 30.87
CA VAL A 425 41.84 -28.09 30.64
C VAL A 425 40.68 -28.03 29.64
N LEU A 426 40.81 -28.71 28.50
CA LEU A 426 39.77 -28.77 27.47
C LEU A 426 38.46 -29.36 28.03
N MET A 427 38.55 -30.46 28.77
CA MET A 427 37.38 -31.06 29.42
C MET A 427 36.74 -30.12 30.43
N GLY A 428 37.55 -29.41 31.24
CA GLY A 428 37.05 -28.43 32.20
C GLY A 428 36.26 -27.30 31.52
N VAL A 429 36.83 -26.72 30.47
CA VAL A 429 36.17 -25.65 29.70
C VAL A 429 34.89 -26.15 29.04
N ILE A 430 34.93 -27.31 28.36
CA ILE A 430 33.74 -27.89 27.71
C ILE A 430 32.66 -28.20 28.75
N THR A 431 33.02 -28.70 29.93
CA THR A 431 32.06 -28.99 31.01
C THR A 431 31.35 -27.72 31.49
N VAL A 432 32.10 -26.62 31.68
CA VAL A 432 31.51 -25.32 32.06
C VAL A 432 30.61 -24.78 30.95
N LEU A 433 31.08 -24.81 29.69
CA LEU A 433 30.29 -24.36 28.53
C LEU A 433 29.03 -25.21 28.33
N PHE A 434 29.11 -26.52 28.57
CA PHE A 434 27.96 -27.42 28.48
C PHE A 434 26.94 -27.14 29.58
N LEU A 435 27.40 -26.92 30.82
CA LEU A 435 26.52 -26.60 31.93
C LEU A 435 25.83 -25.25 31.71
N VAL A 436 26.58 -24.20 31.38
CA VAL A 436 26.01 -22.86 31.17
C VAL A 436 25.18 -22.80 29.88
N GLY A 437 25.75 -23.28 28.77
CA GLY A 437 25.13 -23.24 27.45
C GLY A 437 23.90 -24.14 27.34
N GLY A 438 23.94 -25.35 27.90
CA GLY A 438 22.81 -26.26 27.90
C GLY A 438 21.65 -25.73 28.75
N ASN A 439 21.93 -25.15 29.92
CA ASN A 439 20.91 -24.47 30.70
C ASN A 439 20.33 -23.26 29.97
N LEU A 440 21.16 -22.45 29.31
CA LEU A 440 20.71 -21.32 28.51
C LEU A 440 19.80 -21.77 27.35
N GLU A 441 20.19 -22.81 26.63
CA GLU A 441 19.38 -23.37 25.53
C GLU A 441 18.00 -23.80 26.03
N LYS A 442 17.96 -24.50 27.17
CA LYS A 442 16.75 -25.11 27.68
C LYS A 442 15.84 -24.19 28.47
N LEU A 443 16.40 -23.25 29.23
CA LEU A 443 15.63 -22.32 30.05
C LEU A 443 15.25 -21.04 29.30
N VAL A 444 16.02 -20.67 28.27
CA VAL A 444 15.83 -19.39 27.56
C VAL A 444 15.53 -19.61 26.08
N CYS A 445 16.40 -20.29 25.32
CA CYS A 445 16.27 -20.37 23.87
C CYS A 445 15.04 -21.19 23.41
N GLU A 446 14.80 -22.36 24.01
CA GLU A 446 13.68 -23.24 23.66
C GLU A 446 12.32 -22.61 24.01
N PRO A 447 12.11 -22.01 25.21
CA PRO A 447 10.88 -21.26 25.50
C PRO A 447 10.66 -20.04 24.60
N PHE A 448 11.74 -19.39 24.15
CA PHE A 448 11.68 -18.30 23.19
C PHE A 448 11.22 -18.79 21.81
N GLN A 449 11.82 -19.89 21.31
CA GLN A 449 11.46 -20.49 20.02
C GLN A 449 10.03 -21.08 20.02
N THR A 450 9.64 -21.75 21.09
CA THR A 450 8.30 -22.36 21.25
C THR A 450 7.21 -21.35 21.61
N ARG A 451 7.55 -20.05 21.71
CA ARG A 451 6.63 -18.94 22.06
C ARG A 451 6.03 -19.04 23.46
N GLN A 452 6.50 -19.97 24.29
CA GLN A 452 6.05 -20.11 25.67
C GLN A 452 6.44 -18.89 26.49
N LEU A 453 7.58 -18.26 26.19
CA LEU A 453 8.00 -17.03 26.87
C LEU A 453 6.98 -15.89 26.68
N PHE A 454 6.39 -15.74 25.49
CA PHE A 454 5.38 -14.72 25.25
C PHE A 454 4.12 -14.97 26.09
N LYS A 455 3.68 -16.22 26.24
CA LYS A 455 2.55 -16.57 27.13
C LYS A 455 2.82 -16.18 28.58
N VAL A 456 4.07 -16.27 29.02
CA VAL A 456 4.45 -15.85 30.38
C VAL A 456 4.47 -14.33 30.50
N LEU A 457 4.99 -13.62 29.50
CA LEU A 457 4.95 -12.15 29.45
C LEU A 457 3.50 -11.61 29.40
N ASP A 458 2.58 -12.40 28.86
CA ASP A 458 1.14 -12.15 28.80
C ASP A 458 0.37 -12.54 30.08
N THR A 459 1.07 -12.98 31.13
CA THR A 459 0.44 -13.30 32.43
C THR A 459 -0.08 -12.02 33.08
N PRO A 460 -1.35 -12.01 33.55
CA PRO A 460 -1.95 -10.81 34.11
C PRO A 460 -1.20 -10.28 35.31
N ASN A 461 -1.01 -8.95 35.38
CA ASN A 461 -0.41 -8.23 36.51
C ASN A 461 1.06 -8.59 36.82
N LEU A 462 1.77 -9.25 35.90
CA LEU A 462 3.13 -9.75 36.15
C LEU A 462 4.18 -8.63 36.26
N VAL A 463 4.12 -7.63 35.38
CA VAL A 463 5.10 -6.52 35.35
C VAL A 463 4.69 -5.38 36.28
N ASN A 464 3.39 -5.11 36.40
CA ASN A 464 2.82 -4.09 37.27
C ASN A 464 1.45 -4.59 37.76
N SER A 465 1.16 -4.44 39.05
CA SER A 465 -0.13 -4.82 39.64
C SER A 465 -1.31 -4.05 39.05
N ALA A 466 -1.07 -2.91 38.40
CA ALA A 466 -2.08 -2.08 37.77
C ALA A 466 -2.36 -2.44 36.29
N TRP A 467 -1.58 -3.31 35.65
CA TRP A 467 -1.70 -3.60 34.22
C TRP A 467 -2.01 -5.07 33.98
N ARG A 468 -3.15 -5.35 33.32
CA ARG A 468 -3.49 -6.72 32.90
C ARG A 468 -2.44 -7.23 31.90
N ASN A 469 -2.12 -6.47 30.87
CA ASN A 469 -1.08 -6.82 29.91
C ASN A 469 -0.05 -5.69 29.79
N PHE A 470 1.22 -6.04 29.65
CA PHE A 470 2.33 -5.07 29.61
C PHE A 470 2.23 -4.07 28.44
N ILE A 471 1.95 -4.58 27.23
CA ILE A 471 1.92 -3.77 26.01
C ILE A 471 0.83 -2.67 26.07
N PRO A 472 -0.45 -3.00 26.35
CA PRO A 472 -1.51 -1.98 26.39
C PRO A 472 -1.38 -1.01 27.57
N GLY A 473 -0.97 -1.51 28.74
CA GLY A 473 -0.77 -0.67 29.93
C GLY A 473 0.29 0.43 29.73
N TYR A 474 1.33 0.16 28.93
CA TYR A 474 2.33 1.18 28.60
C TYR A 474 1.95 2.03 27.38
N LEU A 475 1.47 1.41 26.30
CA LEU A 475 1.27 2.09 25.01
C LEU A 475 -0.01 2.95 24.98
N TYR A 476 -1.07 2.45 25.61
CA TYR A 476 -2.39 3.07 25.61
C TYR A 476 -2.79 3.64 26.97
N ASN A 477 -2.01 3.34 28.02
CA ASN A 477 -2.37 3.61 29.41
C ASN A 477 -3.76 3.04 29.77
N ASP A 478 -4.16 1.98 29.06
CA ASP A 478 -5.42 1.26 29.24
C ASP A 478 -5.09 -0.13 29.82
N PRO A 479 -5.42 -0.36 31.10
CA PRO A 479 -5.11 -1.61 31.77
C PRO A 479 -6.04 -2.77 31.38
N GLU A 480 -7.17 -2.52 30.71
CA GLU A 480 -8.19 -3.54 30.38
C GLU A 480 -8.14 -4.02 28.94
N MET A 481 -7.36 -3.41 28.06
CA MET A 481 -7.30 -3.81 26.64
C MET A 481 -6.66 -5.21 26.46
N ASP A 482 -7.35 -6.12 25.75
CA ASP A 482 -6.85 -7.44 25.37
C ASP A 482 -5.83 -7.33 24.21
N LEU A 483 -4.58 -7.01 24.53
CA LEU A 483 -3.46 -7.09 23.60
C LEU A 483 -2.31 -7.87 24.22
N THR A 484 -2.02 -9.03 23.61
CA THR A 484 -0.95 -9.95 24.06
C THR A 484 0.28 -9.79 23.17
N ALA A 485 1.48 -9.95 23.76
CA ALA A 485 2.73 -10.05 23.03
C ALA A 485 2.70 -11.24 22.06
N TYR A 486 2.05 -12.35 22.44
CA TYR A 486 1.80 -13.48 21.54
C TYR A 486 0.96 -13.09 20.31
N SER A 487 -0.18 -12.42 20.50
CA SER A 487 -1.06 -12.02 19.38
C SER A 487 -0.37 -11.00 18.48
N LEU A 488 0.35 -10.03 19.05
CA LEU A 488 1.12 -9.06 18.29
C LEU A 488 2.18 -9.76 17.42
N TYR A 489 2.98 -10.66 18.02
CA TYR A 489 3.99 -11.41 17.30
C TYR A 489 3.38 -12.31 16.21
N SER A 490 2.29 -13.01 16.50
CA SER A 490 1.61 -13.88 15.53
C SER A 490 1.06 -13.07 14.36
N ASN A 491 0.39 -11.95 14.64
CA ASN A 491 -0.16 -11.07 13.61
C ASN A 491 0.94 -10.49 12.70
N CYS A 492 2.07 -10.07 13.27
CA CYS A 492 3.23 -9.62 12.49
C CYS A 492 3.82 -10.76 11.65
N LYS A 493 3.90 -11.99 12.20
CA LYS A 493 4.38 -13.16 11.45
C LYS A 493 3.45 -13.51 10.27
N ASP A 494 2.14 -13.34 10.46
CA ASP A 494 1.12 -13.56 9.43
C ASP A 494 0.98 -12.35 8.47
N ASN A 495 1.97 -11.44 8.48
CA ASN A 495 2.06 -10.26 7.63
C ASN A 495 0.84 -9.32 7.73
N ARG A 496 0.17 -9.29 8.89
CA ARG A 496 -0.92 -8.35 9.14
C ARG A 496 -0.35 -6.96 9.42
N GLY A 497 -1.02 -5.94 8.90
CA GLY A 497 -0.64 -4.55 9.12
C GLY A 497 -0.69 -4.18 10.60
N ILE A 498 0.16 -3.22 10.99
CA ILE A 498 0.32 -2.78 12.39
C ILE A 498 -1.00 -2.32 13.02
N TYR A 499 -1.90 -1.75 12.22
CA TYR A 499 -3.28 -1.42 12.59
C TYR A 499 -4.02 -2.62 13.21
N SER A 500 -4.05 -3.76 12.51
CA SER A 500 -4.70 -4.96 13.03
C SER A 500 -3.87 -5.62 14.13
N ALA A 501 -2.54 -5.59 14.02
CA ALA A 501 -1.66 -6.29 14.95
C ALA A 501 -1.68 -5.70 16.37
N LEU A 502 -1.82 -4.38 16.48
CA LEU A 502 -1.89 -3.65 17.76
C LEU A 502 -3.33 -3.44 18.27
N HIS A 503 -4.34 -4.06 17.64
CA HIS A 503 -5.76 -3.85 17.97
C HIS A 503 -6.15 -2.36 17.98
N LEU A 504 -5.56 -1.62 17.06
CA LEU A 504 -5.78 -0.20 16.94
C LEU A 504 -7.24 0.10 16.54
N ASP A 505 -7.96 -0.86 15.94
CA ASP A 505 -9.40 -0.83 15.70
C ASP A 505 -10.27 -0.61 16.95
N LYS A 506 -9.79 -1.06 18.12
CA LYS A 506 -10.50 -0.90 19.41
C LYS A 506 -10.45 0.52 19.95
N ILE A 507 -9.37 1.22 19.64
CA ILE A 507 -9.16 2.62 20.01
C ILE A 507 -9.73 3.52 18.93
N PHE A 508 -9.62 3.09 17.68
CA PHE A 508 -10.04 3.85 16.52
C PHE A 508 -10.68 2.96 15.48
N ASN A 509 -12.01 3.01 15.42
CA ASN A 509 -12.79 2.26 14.45
C ASN A 509 -12.97 3.07 13.16
N ILE A 510 -12.07 2.89 12.19
CA ILE A 510 -12.17 3.54 10.88
C ILE A 510 -13.46 3.16 10.12
N SER A 511 -13.96 1.93 10.27
CA SER A 511 -15.13 1.45 9.51
C SER A 511 -16.47 2.04 10.00
N ALA A 512 -16.55 2.50 11.25
CA ALA A 512 -17.72 3.22 11.75
C ALA A 512 -18.00 4.51 10.96
N PHE A 513 -16.96 5.16 10.42
CA PHE A 513 -17.07 6.44 9.73
C PHE A 513 -17.35 6.30 8.23
N PHE A 514 -16.86 5.22 7.61
CA PHE A 514 -17.19 4.91 6.20
C PHE A 514 -18.57 4.27 6.04
N ASN A 515 -19.31 4.04 7.13
CA ASN A 515 -20.66 3.51 7.07
C ASN A 515 -21.66 4.61 6.63
N THR A 516 -21.69 4.84 5.33
CA THR A 516 -22.55 5.80 4.62
C THR A 516 -24.06 5.52 4.77
N SER A 517 -24.46 4.38 5.34
CA SER A 517 -25.88 4.04 5.56
C SER A 517 -26.60 5.00 6.53
N VAL A 518 -25.88 5.62 7.47
CA VAL A 518 -26.47 6.60 8.43
C VAL A 518 -26.69 7.98 7.78
N VAL A 519 -25.86 8.33 6.79
CA VAL A 519 -25.87 9.64 6.14
C VAL A 519 -26.87 9.68 4.96
N SER A 520 -27.00 8.58 4.23
CA SER A 520 -27.92 8.48 3.09
C SER A 520 -29.37 8.22 3.52
N GLY A 521 -29.59 7.42 4.57
CA GLY A 521 -30.92 6.94 4.95
C GLY A 521 -31.82 7.97 5.64
N SER A 522 -31.26 9.02 6.23
CA SER A 522 -32.01 9.95 7.10
C SER A 522 -32.44 11.26 6.43
N ARG A 523 -31.95 11.60 5.23
CA ARG A 523 -32.31 12.86 4.55
C ARG A 523 -32.85 12.73 3.12
N LEU A 524 -32.71 11.58 2.46
CA LEU A 524 -33.40 11.31 1.19
C LEU A 524 -34.93 11.21 1.37
N SER A 525 -35.41 10.81 2.56
CA SER A 525 -36.85 10.80 2.84
C SER A 525 -37.48 12.20 2.93
N SER A 526 -36.68 13.26 3.15
CA SER A 526 -37.18 14.64 3.16
C SER A 526 -37.25 15.27 1.77
N GLY A 527 -36.54 14.73 0.77
CA GLY A 527 -36.64 15.15 -0.62
C GLY A 527 -37.84 14.55 -1.36
N GLU A 528 -38.22 13.31 -1.02
CA GLU A 528 -39.38 12.63 -1.64
C GLU A 528 -40.73 13.15 -1.13
N GLN A 529 -40.79 13.77 0.05
CA GLN A 529 -42.02 14.38 0.58
C GLN A 529 -42.27 15.81 0.09
N ALA A 530 -41.31 16.47 -0.56
CA ALA A 530 -41.48 17.80 -1.13
C ALA A 530 -41.97 17.81 -2.59
N ASN A 531 -42.11 16.63 -3.22
CA ASN A 531 -42.56 16.47 -4.62
C ASN A 531 -44.01 15.96 -4.77
N TYR A 532 -44.77 15.90 -3.67
CA TYR A 532 -46.20 15.67 -3.69
C TYR A 532 -46.89 16.71 -2.80
N ASN A 533 -47.01 17.94 -3.31
CA ASN A 533 -48.13 18.86 -3.08
C ASN A 533 -48.06 20.04 -4.05
#